data_AF-A0A522C693-F1
#
_entry.id   AF-A0A522C693-F1
#
_cell.length_a   1.000
_cell.length_b   1.000
_cell.length_c   1.000
_cell.angle_alpha   90.00
_cell.angle_beta   90.00
_cell.angle_gamma   90.00
#
_symmetry.space_group_name_H-M   'P 1'
#
loop_
_entity.id
_entity.type
_entity.pdbx_description
1 polymer ?
#
loop_
_entity_poly.entity_id
_entity_poly.type
_entity_poly.pdbx_seq_one_letter_code
_entity_poly.pdbx_strand_id
1 'polypeptide(L)'
;SSEVLRLVARSASLRDITGGSSGLTGFSQGFYSLNPLGPGQYGIGPISYNENRAWLLLVGWTLVILGSILVYLLMRSPWGRVLKAIREDEDAVRSLGKNVVGYKMQSLILGGLFGTLGGFMFALANSSVQPDNYSTLLTFFAFTAMILGGAGRVLGPVIGAIIFSSFFTFLENVLFQAVANDVIPTSLMNSNQVGIVRFILVGVLLMALMIFRPQGIFGDKKELALDAR
;
A
#
# COMPACT_ATOMS: atom_id res chain seq x y z
N SER A 1 -15.54 -13.25 13.12
CA SER A 1 -14.97 -14.41 12.40
C SER A 1 -13.46 -14.34 12.19
N SER A 2 -12.88 -13.17 11.86
CA SER A 2 -11.42 -13.00 11.69
C SER A 2 -10.58 -13.21 12.97
N GLU A 3 -11.15 -12.92 14.14
CA GLU A 3 -10.44 -13.04 15.43
C GLU A 3 -10.25 -14.49 15.88
N VAL A 4 -11.20 -15.38 15.56
CA VAL A 4 -11.06 -16.83 15.78
C VAL A 4 -9.98 -17.40 14.87
N LEU A 5 -9.95 -17.00 13.58
CA LEU A 5 -8.87 -17.36 12.65
C LEU A 5 -7.50 -16.87 13.13
N ARG A 6 -7.43 -15.65 13.68
CA ARG A 6 -6.19 -15.10 14.27
C ARG A 6 -5.72 -15.90 15.49
N LEU A 7 -6.62 -16.33 16.36
CA LEU A 7 -6.31 -17.16 17.53
C LEU A 7 -5.90 -18.58 17.15
N VAL A 8 -6.54 -19.18 16.14
CA VAL A 8 -6.18 -20.49 15.60
C VAL A 8 -4.79 -20.44 14.93
N ALA A 9 -4.50 -19.39 14.16
CA ALA A 9 -3.17 -19.16 13.58
C ALA A 9 -2.08 -18.92 14.64
N ARG A 10 -2.44 -18.38 15.81
CA ARG A 10 -1.52 -18.22 16.96
C ARG A 10 -1.40 -19.48 17.83
N SER A 11 -2.21 -20.52 17.61
CA SER A 11 -2.24 -21.69 18.49
C SER A 11 -0.92 -22.49 18.43
N ALA A 12 -0.47 -22.96 19.60
CA ALA A 12 0.79 -23.69 19.76
C ALA A 12 0.86 -24.99 18.93
N SER A 13 -0.30 -25.51 18.50
CA SER A 13 -0.46 -26.72 17.69
C SER A 13 -0.08 -26.53 16.21
N LEU A 14 0.00 -25.27 15.72
CA LEU A 14 0.30 -24.92 14.33
C LEU A 14 1.68 -24.26 14.15
N ARG A 15 2.53 -24.35 15.19
CA ARG A 15 3.85 -23.69 15.23
C ARG A 15 4.78 -24.15 14.10
N ASP A 16 4.70 -25.42 13.70
CA ASP A 16 5.56 -26.00 12.66
C ASP A 16 5.14 -25.59 11.24
N ILE A 17 3.89 -25.19 11.03
CA ILE A 17 3.34 -24.81 9.71
C ILE A 17 3.22 -23.28 9.57
N THR A 18 2.93 -22.55 10.66
CA THR A 18 2.64 -21.10 10.63
C THR A 18 3.64 -20.24 11.42
N GLY A 19 4.52 -20.84 12.22
CA GLY A 19 5.44 -20.13 13.10
C GLY A 19 4.79 -19.54 14.37
N GLY A 20 3.50 -19.78 14.61
CA GLY A 20 2.78 -19.34 15.81
C GLY A 20 2.79 -17.82 15.99
N SER A 21 3.12 -17.31 17.18
CA SER A 21 3.18 -15.87 17.46
C SER A 21 4.33 -15.13 16.77
N SER A 22 5.37 -15.84 16.35
CA SER A 22 6.55 -15.26 15.70
C SER A 22 6.41 -15.19 14.17
N GLY A 23 5.45 -15.92 13.59
CA GLY A 23 5.22 -16.00 12.15
C GLY A 23 6.23 -16.88 11.41
N LEU A 24 5.95 -17.17 10.14
CA LEU A 24 6.89 -17.85 9.24
C LEU A 24 8.06 -16.91 8.92
N THR A 25 9.28 -17.38 9.18
CA THR A 25 10.54 -16.68 8.89
C THR A 25 11.38 -17.49 7.91
N GLY A 26 12.17 -16.84 7.06
CA GLY A 26 13.11 -17.52 6.15
C GLY A 26 12.58 -17.84 4.75
N PHE A 27 11.27 -17.70 4.50
CA PHE A 27 10.69 -17.85 3.14
C PHE A 27 11.26 -16.82 2.14
N SER A 28 11.77 -15.68 2.63
CA SER A 28 12.39 -14.64 1.81
C SER A 28 13.81 -15.00 1.36
N GLN A 29 14.46 -16.02 1.97
CA GLN A 29 15.83 -16.42 1.61
C GLN A 29 15.94 -16.89 0.16
N GLY A 30 14.96 -17.65 -0.34
CA GLY A 30 14.93 -18.09 -1.75
C GLY A 30 14.79 -16.92 -2.74
N PHE A 31 14.11 -15.84 -2.34
CA PHE A 31 14.01 -14.63 -3.14
C PHE A 31 15.31 -13.82 -3.13
N TYR A 32 15.95 -13.70 -1.97
CA TYR A 32 17.23 -13.01 -1.83
C TYR A 32 18.42 -13.82 -2.39
N SER A 33 18.33 -15.16 -2.47
CA SER A 33 19.36 -15.99 -3.10
C SER A 33 19.40 -15.86 -4.62
N LEU A 34 18.28 -15.45 -5.23
CA LEU A 34 18.20 -15.12 -6.66
C LEU A 34 18.69 -13.70 -6.97
N ASN A 35 19.15 -12.97 -5.95
CA ASN A 35 19.65 -11.62 -6.12
C ASN A 35 20.90 -11.63 -7.02
N PRO A 36 20.85 -11.00 -8.22
CA PRO A 36 22.00 -10.89 -9.09
C PRO A 36 22.99 -9.82 -8.61
N LEU A 37 22.60 -8.98 -7.65
CA LEU A 37 23.47 -7.97 -7.05
C LEU A 37 24.43 -8.67 -6.08
N GLY A 38 25.73 -8.51 -6.30
CA GLY A 38 26.75 -8.97 -5.36
C GLY A 38 26.63 -8.26 -4.00
N PRO A 39 27.22 -8.82 -2.92
CA PRO A 39 27.22 -8.17 -1.61
C PRO A 39 27.85 -6.78 -1.72
N GLY A 40 27.13 -5.75 -1.27
CA GLY A 40 27.54 -4.37 -1.51
C GLY A 40 26.52 -3.34 -1.08
N GLN A 41 26.98 -2.11 -0.95
CA GLN A 41 26.13 -0.97 -0.71
C GLN A 41 25.75 -0.32 -2.04
N TYR A 42 24.46 -0.31 -2.34
CA TYR A 42 23.89 0.23 -3.57
C TYR A 42 23.08 1.47 -3.23
N GLY A 43 23.45 2.61 -3.82
CA GLY A 43 22.84 3.88 -3.49
C GLY A 43 23.49 5.05 -4.21
N ILE A 44 22.84 6.21 -4.16
CA ILE A 44 23.35 7.45 -4.75
C ILE A 44 23.36 8.50 -3.62
N GLY A 45 24.55 8.97 -3.25
CA GLY A 45 24.74 9.98 -2.21
C GLY A 45 24.48 9.45 -0.78
N PRO A 46 23.77 10.19 0.09
CA PRO A 46 23.54 9.80 1.49
C PRO A 46 22.56 8.62 1.65
N ILE A 47 21.93 8.18 0.56
CA ILE A 47 20.99 7.08 0.56
C ILE A 47 21.73 5.83 0.09
N SER A 48 22.09 4.97 1.04
CA SER A 48 22.72 3.68 0.79
C SER A 48 21.80 2.55 1.24
N TYR A 49 21.63 1.55 0.37
CA TYR A 49 20.87 0.35 0.64
C TYR A 49 21.79 -0.87 0.59
N ASN A 50 21.55 -1.83 1.48
CA ASN A 50 22.12 -3.16 1.37
C ASN A 50 21.58 -3.89 0.11
N GLU A 51 22.35 -4.83 -0.42
CA GLU A 51 22.02 -5.66 -1.59
C GLU A 51 20.59 -6.21 -1.60
N ASN A 52 20.09 -6.69 -0.46
CA ASN A 52 18.75 -7.27 -0.34
C ASN A 52 17.66 -6.22 -0.50
N ARG A 53 17.86 -5.03 0.09
CA ARG A 53 16.90 -3.93 0.00
C ARG A 53 16.90 -3.31 -1.39
N ALA A 54 18.06 -3.19 -2.02
CA ALA A 54 18.18 -2.76 -3.40
C ALA A 54 17.45 -3.72 -4.36
N TRP A 55 17.66 -5.03 -4.21
CA TRP A 55 16.96 -6.06 -4.98
C TRP A 55 15.44 -5.98 -4.83
N LEU A 56 14.96 -5.86 -3.59
CA LEU A 56 13.54 -5.73 -3.32
C LEU A 56 12.94 -4.48 -3.98
N LEU A 57 13.64 -3.34 -3.91
CA LEU A 57 13.21 -2.11 -4.56
C LEU A 57 13.17 -2.27 -6.08
N LEU A 58 14.18 -2.90 -6.69
CA LEU A 58 14.21 -3.13 -8.14
C LEU A 58 13.03 -4.00 -8.60
N VAL A 59 12.79 -5.13 -7.93
CA VAL A 59 11.66 -6.02 -8.26
C VAL A 59 10.33 -5.32 -8.01
N GLY A 60 10.19 -4.65 -6.87
CA GLY A 60 8.97 -3.91 -6.49
C GLY A 60 8.63 -2.82 -7.50
N TRP A 61 9.59 -1.96 -7.85
CA TRP A 61 9.39 -0.91 -8.86
C TRP A 61 9.12 -1.47 -10.24
N THR A 62 9.77 -2.56 -10.63
CA THR A 62 9.49 -3.26 -11.90
C THR A 62 8.03 -3.73 -11.95
N LEU A 63 7.53 -4.35 -10.88
CA LEU A 63 6.13 -4.77 -10.77
C LEU A 63 5.16 -3.57 -10.82
N VAL A 64 5.48 -2.47 -10.14
CA VAL A 64 4.67 -1.25 -10.17
C VAL A 64 4.61 -0.66 -11.59
N ILE A 65 5.74 -0.59 -12.30
CA ILE A 65 5.82 -0.08 -13.67
C ILE A 65 5.01 -0.99 -14.62
N LEU A 66 5.26 -2.30 -14.58
CA LEU A 66 4.55 -3.26 -15.42
C LEU A 66 3.04 -3.25 -15.14
N GLY A 67 2.66 -3.25 -13.86
CA GLY A 67 1.26 -3.17 -13.45
C GLY A 67 0.59 -1.88 -13.90
N SER A 68 1.28 -0.74 -13.77
CA SER A 68 0.77 0.56 -14.22
C SER A 68 0.59 0.62 -15.74
N ILE A 69 1.56 0.11 -16.51
CA ILE A 69 1.47 0.03 -17.97
C ILE A 69 0.31 -0.88 -18.38
N LEU A 70 0.18 -2.04 -17.75
CA LEU A 70 -0.90 -2.99 -18.04
C LEU A 70 -2.26 -2.36 -17.76
N VAL A 71 -2.46 -1.74 -16.60
CA VAL A 71 -3.72 -1.07 -16.26
C VAL A 71 -4.00 0.07 -17.23
N TYR A 72 -2.98 0.85 -17.61
CA TYR A 72 -3.12 1.92 -18.59
C TYR A 72 -3.58 1.40 -19.97
N LEU A 73 -3.00 0.31 -20.45
CA LEU A 73 -3.41 -0.34 -21.70
C LEU A 73 -4.83 -0.91 -21.60
N LEU A 74 -5.16 -1.56 -20.48
CA LEU A 74 -6.50 -2.10 -20.25
C LEU A 74 -7.57 -1.01 -20.24
N MET A 75 -7.27 0.14 -19.62
CA MET A 75 -8.17 1.30 -19.59
C MET A 75 -8.39 1.95 -20.96
N ARG A 76 -7.39 1.92 -21.86
CA ARG A 76 -7.54 2.38 -23.24
C ARG A 76 -8.23 1.38 -24.16
N SER A 77 -8.26 0.11 -23.78
CA SER A 77 -8.89 -0.95 -24.58
C SER A 77 -10.43 -0.84 -24.59
N PRO A 78 -11.14 -1.57 -25.47
CA PRO A 78 -12.60 -1.66 -25.43
C PRO A 78 -13.15 -2.09 -24.05
N TRP A 79 -12.39 -2.90 -23.30
CA TRP A 79 -12.76 -3.35 -21.96
C TRP A 79 -12.86 -2.18 -20.98
N GLY A 80 -11.86 -1.31 -20.94
CA GLY A 80 -11.85 -0.12 -20.08
C GLY A 80 -12.96 0.88 -20.43
N ARG A 81 -13.28 1.03 -21.73
CA ARG A 81 -14.40 1.88 -22.17
C ARG A 81 -15.75 1.37 -21.68
N VAL A 82 -15.97 0.06 -21.68
CA VAL A 82 -17.18 -0.55 -21.12
C VAL A 82 -17.24 -0.35 -19.60
N LEU A 83 -16.13 -0.52 -18.87
CA LEU A 83 -16.11 -0.23 -17.42
C LEU A 83 -16.44 1.23 -17.12
N LYS A 84 -15.93 2.17 -17.92
CA LYS A 84 -16.24 3.59 -17.75
C LYS A 84 -17.72 3.86 -17.99
N ALA A 85 -18.32 3.26 -19.04
CA ALA A 85 -19.75 3.36 -19.29
C ALA A 85 -20.58 2.76 -18.14
N ILE A 86 -20.15 1.61 -17.58
CA ILE A 86 -20.81 1.00 -16.41
C ILE A 86 -20.76 1.92 -15.19
N ARG A 87 -19.68 2.70 -15.01
CA ARG A 87 -19.57 3.70 -13.93
C ARG A 87 -20.54 4.87 -14.12
N GLU A 88 -20.82 5.25 -15.37
CA GLU A 88 -21.72 6.37 -15.69
C GLU A 88 -23.21 5.97 -15.61
N ASP A 89 -23.59 4.86 -16.26
CA ASP A 89 -24.95 4.31 -16.21
C ASP A 89 -24.93 2.78 -16.45
N GLU A 90 -25.14 2.02 -15.37
CA GLU A 90 -25.15 0.56 -15.43
C GLU A 90 -26.35 0.00 -16.21
N ASP A 91 -27.52 0.62 -16.09
CA ASP A 91 -28.75 0.13 -16.70
C ASP A 91 -28.74 0.38 -18.22
N ALA A 92 -28.17 1.51 -18.66
CA ALA A 92 -27.93 1.78 -20.08
C ALA A 92 -26.96 0.77 -20.73
N VAL A 93 -25.91 0.35 -20.01
CA VAL A 93 -24.97 -0.66 -20.53
C VAL A 93 -25.65 -2.04 -20.61
N ARG A 94 -26.52 -2.37 -19.65
CA ARG A 94 -27.32 -3.60 -19.68
C ARG A 94 -28.31 -3.61 -20.83
N SER A 95 -28.98 -2.50 -21.13
CA SER A 95 -29.92 -2.40 -22.25
C SER A 95 -29.24 -2.58 -23.62
N LEU A 96 -27.94 -2.27 -23.72
CA LEU A 96 -27.10 -2.54 -24.88
C LEU A 96 -26.64 -4.01 -25.00
N GLY A 97 -27.15 -4.91 -24.14
CA GLY A 97 -26.85 -6.34 -24.16
C GLY A 97 -25.47 -6.72 -23.64
N LYS A 98 -24.78 -5.82 -22.91
CA LYS A 98 -23.47 -6.12 -22.32
C LYS A 98 -23.64 -6.76 -20.93
N ASN A 99 -22.86 -7.80 -20.66
CA ASN A 99 -22.87 -8.48 -19.36
C ASN A 99 -22.08 -7.67 -18.30
N VAL A 100 -22.76 -6.75 -17.62
CA VAL A 100 -22.16 -5.89 -16.58
C VAL A 100 -21.53 -6.70 -15.43
N VAL A 101 -22.19 -7.76 -14.99
CA VAL A 101 -21.70 -8.61 -13.89
C VAL A 101 -20.35 -9.23 -14.25
N GLY A 102 -20.20 -9.71 -15.49
CA GLY A 102 -18.94 -10.26 -15.99
C GLY A 102 -17.80 -9.24 -15.97
N TYR A 103 -18.05 -8.00 -16.41
CA TYR A 103 -17.04 -6.93 -16.37
C TYR A 103 -16.67 -6.54 -14.93
N LYS A 104 -17.64 -6.49 -14.01
CA LYS A 104 -17.39 -6.24 -12.58
C LYS A 104 -16.56 -7.35 -11.95
N MET A 105 -16.88 -8.62 -12.20
CA MET A 105 -16.10 -9.75 -11.70
C MET A 105 -14.66 -9.73 -12.23
N GLN A 106 -14.45 -9.46 -13.52
CA GLN A 106 -13.11 -9.33 -14.09
C GLN A 106 -12.31 -8.21 -13.42
N SER A 107 -12.94 -7.07 -13.15
CA SER A 107 -12.30 -5.96 -12.44
C SER A 107 -11.89 -6.33 -11.02
N LEU A 108 -12.74 -7.10 -10.32
CA LEU A 108 -12.47 -7.60 -8.98
C LEU A 108 -11.29 -8.59 -8.96
N ILE A 109 -11.26 -9.51 -9.92
CA ILE A 109 -10.17 -10.50 -10.06
C ILE A 109 -8.85 -9.77 -10.32
N LEU A 110 -8.82 -8.80 -11.25
CA LEU A 110 -7.62 -8.01 -11.53
C LEU A 110 -7.16 -7.23 -10.29
N GLY A 111 -8.08 -6.60 -9.56
CA GLY A 111 -7.74 -5.92 -8.30
C GLY A 111 -7.15 -6.87 -7.26
N GLY A 112 -7.73 -8.07 -7.11
CA GLY A 112 -7.24 -9.12 -6.23
C GLY A 112 -5.85 -9.63 -6.61
N LEU A 113 -5.57 -9.79 -7.90
CA LEU A 113 -4.24 -10.16 -8.40
C LEU A 113 -3.18 -9.12 -8.02
N PHE A 114 -3.44 -7.84 -8.28
CA PHE A 114 -2.51 -6.76 -7.89
C PHE A 114 -2.36 -6.63 -6.38
N GLY A 115 -3.45 -6.77 -5.62
CA GLY A 115 -3.42 -6.78 -4.15
C GLY A 115 -2.57 -7.93 -3.61
N THR A 116 -2.67 -9.12 -4.21
CA THR A 116 -1.88 -10.30 -3.83
C THR A 116 -0.39 -10.09 -4.11
N LEU A 117 -0.05 -9.55 -5.29
CA LEU A 117 1.34 -9.21 -5.63
C LEU A 117 1.93 -8.18 -4.66
N GLY A 118 1.17 -7.15 -4.32
CA GLY A 118 1.58 -6.14 -3.32
C GLY A 118 1.77 -6.74 -1.93
N GLY A 119 0.85 -7.61 -1.50
CA GLY A 119 0.95 -8.32 -0.22
C GLY A 119 2.17 -9.24 -0.14
N PHE A 120 2.49 -9.94 -1.23
CA PHE A 120 3.67 -10.79 -1.30
C PHE A 120 4.97 -9.99 -1.20
N MET A 121 5.06 -8.86 -1.92
CA MET A 121 6.19 -7.93 -1.79
C MET A 121 6.33 -7.37 -0.37
N PHE A 122 5.21 -7.02 0.27
CA PHE A 122 5.19 -6.57 1.65
C PHE A 122 5.69 -7.64 2.63
N ALA A 123 5.27 -8.89 2.44
CA ALA A 123 5.75 -10.03 3.23
C ALA A 123 7.27 -10.23 3.07
N LEU A 124 7.78 -10.20 1.82
CA LEU A 124 9.22 -10.33 1.55
C LEU A 124 10.04 -9.20 2.20
N ALA A 125 9.51 -7.97 2.22
CA ALA A 125 10.17 -6.83 2.83
C ALA A 125 10.34 -6.99 4.34
N ASN A 126 9.36 -7.58 5.02
CA ASN A 126 9.40 -7.79 6.47
C ASN A 126 10.19 -9.07 6.85
N SER A 127 10.51 -9.95 5.89
CA SER A 127 11.15 -11.27 6.08
C SER A 127 10.52 -12.17 7.16
N SER A 128 9.33 -11.79 7.62
CA SER A 128 8.56 -12.39 8.69
C SER A 128 7.10 -12.04 8.48
N VAL A 129 6.23 -13.05 8.55
CA VAL A 129 4.78 -12.87 8.43
C VAL A 129 4.18 -12.93 9.82
N GLN A 130 4.17 -11.79 10.52
CA GLN A 130 3.50 -11.67 11.81
C GLN A 130 2.07 -11.17 11.61
N PRO A 131 1.05 -11.84 12.18
CA PRO A 131 -0.35 -11.45 12.05
C PRO A 131 -0.64 -10.00 12.49
N ASP A 132 0.16 -9.48 13.41
CA ASP A 132 0.00 -8.11 13.95
C ASP A 132 0.29 -7.02 12.90
N ASN A 133 1.11 -7.34 11.88
CA ASN A 133 1.38 -6.44 10.76
C ASN A 133 0.24 -6.39 9.73
N TYR A 134 -0.70 -7.35 9.77
CA TYR A 134 -1.86 -7.45 8.87
C TYR A 134 -3.15 -7.02 9.59
N SER A 135 -3.07 -5.92 10.33
CA SER A 135 -4.23 -5.33 11.00
C SER A 135 -5.00 -4.39 10.08
N THR A 136 -6.18 -3.95 10.52
CA THR A 136 -7.03 -2.95 9.84
C THR A 136 -6.26 -1.65 9.51
N LEU A 137 -5.18 -1.37 10.22
CA LEU A 137 -4.34 -0.21 9.99
C LEU A 137 -3.66 -0.25 8.60
N LEU A 138 -3.29 -1.44 8.10
CA LEU A 138 -2.70 -1.61 6.78
C LEU A 138 -3.68 -1.26 5.66
N THR A 139 -4.95 -1.68 5.78
CA THR A 139 -5.97 -1.34 4.79
C THR A 139 -6.31 0.15 4.83
N PHE A 140 -6.35 0.75 6.03
CA PHE A 140 -6.48 2.21 6.17
C PHE A 140 -5.36 2.96 5.45
N PHE A 141 -4.11 2.54 5.60
CA PHE A 141 -2.98 3.15 4.90
C PHE A 141 -3.05 2.98 3.39
N ALA A 142 -3.45 1.80 2.91
CA ALA A 142 -3.63 1.56 1.48
C ALA A 142 -4.73 2.46 0.88
N PHE A 143 -5.90 2.57 1.53
CA PHE A 143 -6.96 3.47 1.11
C PHE A 143 -6.53 4.93 1.16
N THR A 144 -5.82 5.32 2.21
CA THR A 144 -5.30 6.67 2.36
C THR A 144 -4.35 7.04 1.24
N ALA A 145 -3.36 6.18 0.97
CA ALA A 145 -2.42 6.39 -0.14
C ALA A 145 -3.16 6.51 -1.48
N MET A 146 -4.19 5.68 -1.71
CA MET A 146 -5.03 5.76 -2.90
C MET A 146 -5.78 7.09 -3.00
N ILE A 147 -6.44 7.53 -1.92
CA ILE A 147 -7.19 8.79 -1.87
C ILE A 147 -6.25 9.98 -2.07
N LEU A 148 -5.09 9.97 -1.41
CA LEU A 148 -4.06 11.00 -1.54
C LEU A 148 -3.57 11.13 -2.98
N GLY A 149 -3.45 10.01 -3.69
CA GLY A 149 -3.06 9.96 -5.09
C GLY A 149 -4.17 10.36 -6.07
N GLY A 150 -5.42 10.07 -5.72
CA GLY A 150 -6.61 10.25 -6.56
C GLY A 150 -7.04 8.94 -7.25
N ALA A 151 -8.30 8.55 -7.09
CA ALA A 151 -8.84 7.28 -7.59
C ALA A 151 -9.09 7.23 -9.11
N GLY A 152 -9.21 8.39 -9.77
CA GLY A 152 -9.60 8.48 -11.18
C GLY A 152 -8.47 8.31 -12.20
N ARG A 153 -7.20 8.21 -11.77
CA ARG A 153 -6.04 8.09 -12.67
C ARG A 153 -5.20 6.86 -12.32
N VAL A 154 -4.70 6.17 -13.36
CA VAL A 154 -3.86 4.96 -13.22
C VAL A 154 -2.59 5.23 -12.39
N LEU A 155 -2.00 6.42 -12.52
CA LEU A 155 -0.81 6.81 -11.74
C LEU A 155 -1.13 7.39 -10.35
N GLY A 156 -2.41 7.65 -10.05
CA GLY A 156 -2.83 8.23 -8.78
C GLY A 156 -2.33 7.40 -7.59
N PRO A 157 -2.71 6.12 -7.48
CA PRO A 157 -2.27 5.27 -6.37
C PRO A 157 -0.75 5.18 -6.21
N VAL A 158 0.01 5.17 -7.31
CA VAL A 158 1.47 5.14 -7.28
C VAL A 158 2.04 6.39 -6.64
N ILE A 159 1.62 7.57 -7.09
CA ILE A 159 2.14 8.83 -6.57
C ILE A 159 1.63 9.07 -5.15
N GLY A 160 0.38 8.72 -4.87
CA GLY A 160 -0.18 8.76 -3.52
C GLY A 160 0.60 7.89 -2.53
N ALA A 161 1.00 6.68 -2.92
CA ALA A 161 1.84 5.81 -2.10
C ALA A 161 3.24 6.39 -1.86
N ILE A 162 3.89 6.96 -2.89
CA ILE A 162 5.20 7.63 -2.76
C ILE A 162 5.12 8.78 -1.75
N ILE A 163 4.12 9.63 -1.89
CA ILE A 163 3.96 10.82 -1.05
C ILE A 163 3.60 10.43 0.36
N PHE A 164 2.66 9.50 0.53
CA PHE A 164 2.30 8.98 1.84
C PHE A 164 3.51 8.35 2.55
N SER A 165 4.28 7.50 1.86
CA SER A 165 5.47 6.87 2.43
C SER A 165 6.58 7.86 2.76
N SER A 166 6.82 8.83 1.88
CA SER A 166 7.82 9.90 2.10
C SER A 166 7.43 10.75 3.28
N PHE A 167 6.15 11.14 3.38
CA PHE A 167 5.63 11.92 4.49
C PHE A 167 5.73 11.14 5.82
N PHE A 168 5.33 9.88 5.81
CA PHE A 168 5.39 9.00 6.98
C PHE A 168 6.82 8.85 7.50
N THR A 169 7.77 8.63 6.59
CA THR A 169 9.20 8.49 6.91
C THR A 169 9.79 9.82 7.36
N PHE A 170 9.44 10.92 6.71
CA PHE A 170 9.92 12.26 7.10
C PHE A 170 9.48 12.62 8.51
N LEU A 171 8.20 12.40 8.84
CA LEU A 171 7.68 12.66 10.17
C LEU A 171 8.37 11.80 11.24
N GLU A 172 8.62 10.53 10.95
CA GLU A 172 9.39 9.66 11.85
C GLU A 172 10.79 10.20 12.12
N ASN A 173 11.52 10.57 11.06
CA ASN A 173 12.88 11.09 11.20
C ASN A 173 12.89 12.40 11.98
N VAL A 174 11.95 13.31 11.74
CA VAL A 174 11.83 14.57 12.48
C VAL A 174 11.52 14.33 13.95
N LEU A 175 10.57 13.45 14.27
CA LEU A 175 10.22 13.13 15.67
C LEU A 175 11.39 12.46 16.39
N PHE A 176 12.07 11.52 15.74
CA PHE A 176 13.24 10.86 16.30
C PHE A 176 14.37 11.86 16.56
N GLN A 177 14.64 12.77 15.63
CA GLN A 177 15.64 13.83 15.81
C GLN A 177 15.23 14.86 16.89
N ALA A 178 13.94 15.20 17.00
CA ALA A 178 13.44 16.12 18.01
C ALA A 178 13.58 15.56 19.44
N VAL A 179 13.38 14.25 19.61
CA VAL A 179 13.66 13.56 20.87
C VAL A 179 15.17 13.43 21.12
N ALA A 180 15.96 13.13 20.08
CA ALA A 180 17.40 12.98 20.21
C ALA A 180 18.15 14.30 20.56
N ASN A 181 17.57 15.46 20.18
CA ASN A 181 18.14 16.78 20.45
C ASN A 181 17.59 17.46 21.73
N ASP A 182 16.89 16.72 22.60
CA ASP A 182 16.26 17.22 23.84
C ASP A 182 15.30 18.42 23.66
N VAL A 183 14.82 18.66 22.43
CA VAL A 183 13.83 19.72 22.14
C VAL A 183 12.46 19.37 22.72
N ILE A 184 12.18 18.06 22.83
CA ILE A 184 10.99 17.53 23.52
C ILE A 184 11.47 16.90 24.83
N PRO A 185 11.05 17.43 26.00
CA PRO A 185 11.42 16.83 27.28
C PRO A 185 11.04 15.35 27.34
N THR A 186 11.95 14.50 27.80
CA THR A 186 11.73 13.05 28.02
C THR A 186 10.56 12.75 28.98
N SER A 187 10.09 13.77 29.71
CA SER A 187 8.89 13.76 30.53
C SER A 187 7.58 13.68 29.72
N LEU A 188 7.57 14.16 28.46
CA LEU A 188 6.41 14.13 27.56
C LEU A 188 6.49 13.00 26.53
N MET A 189 7.69 12.64 26.03
CA MET A 189 7.88 11.56 25.06
C MET A 189 9.20 10.82 25.31
N ASN A 190 9.11 9.50 25.55
CA ASN A 190 10.26 8.59 25.53
C ASN A 190 10.51 8.02 24.13
N SER A 191 11.73 7.57 23.83
CA SER A 191 12.10 6.99 22.53
C SER A 191 11.23 5.79 22.12
N ASN A 192 10.67 5.05 23.09
CA ASN A 192 9.74 3.95 22.84
C ASN A 192 8.34 4.41 22.42
N GLN A 193 7.92 5.62 22.77
CA GLN A 193 6.61 6.18 22.44
C GLN A 193 6.59 6.88 21.08
N VAL A 194 7.76 7.17 20.49
CA VAL A 194 7.88 7.82 19.17
C VAL A 194 7.08 7.06 18.10
N GLY A 195 7.11 5.72 18.13
CA GLY A 195 6.32 4.91 17.19
C GLY A 195 4.82 5.12 17.31
N ILE A 196 4.29 5.17 18.54
CA ILE A 196 2.85 5.37 18.80
C ILE A 196 2.45 6.80 18.44
N VAL A 197 3.25 7.80 18.84
CA VAL A 197 3.00 9.21 18.51
C VAL A 197 3.06 9.45 17.01
N ARG A 198 3.99 8.79 16.28
CA ARG A 198 4.02 8.80 14.81
C ARG A 198 2.68 8.34 14.24
N PHE A 199 2.13 7.22 14.72
CA PHE A 199 0.83 6.73 14.23
C PHE A 199 -0.31 7.71 14.50
N ILE A 200 -0.34 8.34 15.68
CA ILE A 200 -1.35 9.36 16.02
C ILE A 200 -1.21 10.58 15.10
N LEU A 201 0.00 11.12 14.94
CA LEU A 201 0.25 12.31 14.12
C LEU A 201 -0.02 12.04 12.65
N VAL A 202 0.33 10.86 12.13
CA VAL A 202 -0.07 10.44 10.79
C VAL A 202 -1.59 10.42 10.70
N GLY A 203 -2.29 9.77 11.64
CA GLY A 203 -3.76 9.75 11.64
C GLY A 203 -4.39 11.16 11.64
N VAL A 204 -3.89 12.07 12.47
CA VAL A 204 -4.36 13.47 12.54
C VAL A 204 -4.06 14.21 11.24
N LEU A 205 -2.86 14.04 10.70
CA LEU A 205 -2.49 14.66 9.42
C LEU A 205 -3.33 14.12 8.27
N LEU A 206 -3.67 12.84 8.29
CA LEU A 206 -4.56 12.24 7.31
C LEU A 206 -5.98 12.80 7.43
N MET A 207 -6.50 12.97 8.65
CA MET A 207 -7.78 13.65 8.87
C MET A 207 -7.74 15.08 8.34
N ALA A 208 -6.67 15.83 8.64
CA ALA A 208 -6.49 17.17 8.12
C ALA A 208 -6.41 17.18 6.59
N LEU A 209 -5.70 16.23 5.97
CA LEU A 209 -5.58 16.14 4.51
C LEU A 209 -6.92 15.82 3.87
N MET A 210 -7.71 14.91 4.45
CA MET A 210 -9.05 14.60 3.99
C MET A 210 -9.99 15.81 4.09
N ILE A 211 -9.83 16.66 5.12
CA ILE A 211 -10.59 17.89 5.31
C ILE A 211 -10.18 18.98 4.30
N PHE A 212 -8.88 19.23 4.14
CA PHE A 212 -8.39 20.37 3.35
C PHE A 212 -8.21 20.05 1.85
N ARG A 213 -8.03 18.78 1.49
CA ARG A 213 -7.90 18.31 0.09
C ARG A 213 -8.50 16.91 -0.09
N PRO A 214 -9.83 16.76 -0.05
CA PRO A 214 -10.50 15.47 -0.26
C PRO A 214 -10.28 14.86 -1.66
N GLN A 215 -9.76 15.63 -2.61
CA GLN A 215 -9.60 15.23 -4.01
C GLN A 215 -8.27 14.51 -4.31
N GLY A 216 -7.35 14.44 -3.34
CA GLY A 216 -5.99 13.99 -3.59
C GLY A 216 -5.19 14.97 -4.45
N ILE A 217 -3.99 14.56 -4.86
CA ILE A 217 -3.03 15.42 -5.58
C ILE A 217 -3.36 15.52 -7.08
N PHE A 218 -3.96 14.47 -7.65
CA PHE A 218 -4.39 14.45 -9.06
C PHE A 218 -5.92 14.47 -9.25
N GLY A 219 -6.67 14.88 -8.23
CA GLY A 219 -8.12 15.00 -8.30
C GLY A 219 -8.59 15.87 -9.45
N ASP A 220 -9.41 15.30 -10.34
CA ASP A 220 -10.02 16.03 -11.44
C ASP A 220 -11.29 16.72 -10.92
N LYS A 221 -11.34 18.06 -11.02
CA LYS A 221 -12.49 18.88 -10.59
C LYS A 221 -13.80 18.53 -11.29
N LYS A 222 -13.75 17.72 -12.36
CA LYS A 222 -14.91 17.32 -13.16
C LYS A 222 -15.72 16.17 -12.55
N GLU A 223 -15.16 15.35 -11.65
CA GLU A 223 -15.94 14.28 -10.97
C GLU A 223 -16.88 14.84 -9.89
N LEU A 224 -16.53 16.00 -9.30
CA LEU A 224 -17.36 16.70 -8.30
C LEU A 224 -18.61 17.38 -8.88
N ALA A 225 -18.64 17.66 -10.18
CA ALA A 225 -19.80 18.27 -10.81
C ALA A 225 -20.93 17.25 -11.11
N LEU A 226 -20.63 15.95 -11.03
CA LEU A 226 -21.59 14.87 -11.28
C LEU A 226 -22.22 14.31 -10.00
N ASP A 227 -21.49 14.26 -8.87
CA ASP A 227 -22.05 13.86 -7.56
C ASP A 227 -22.90 14.98 -6.88
N ALA A 228 -22.95 16.17 -7.49
CA ALA A 228 -23.72 17.33 -6.98
C ALA A 228 -25.02 17.58 -7.77
N ARG A 229 -25.45 16.65 -8.63
CA ARG A 229 -26.73 16.68 -9.36
C ARG A 229 -27.51 15.41 -9.08
#